data_AF-A0A6C2YU49-F1
#
_entry.id   AF-A0A6C2YU49-F1
#
_cell.length_a   1.000
_cell.length_b   1.000
_cell.length_c   1.000
_cell.angle_alpha   90.00
_cell.angle_beta   90.00
_cell.angle_gamma   90.00
#
_symmetry.space_group_name_H-M   'P 1'
#
loop_
_entity.id
_entity.type
_entity.pdbx_description
1 polymer ?
#
loop_
_entity_poly.entity_id
_entity_poly.type
_entity_poly.pdbx_seq_one_letter_code
_entity_poly.pdbx_strand_id
1 'polypeptide(L)'
;MRFSWLRSTLLLLMGLGALVALVAIPRAETRADDTAPSAKPVALPSLAAVLNDDSLIIVRVATGNPQTLALVKELLQLLPPGAVPPDELQVNPLQFIADAGIDQLYLVLSPLQLTDSPVFLVHRPGKADQDATLREKMRLGAALRVGDWLLLGMKAEQLTPYRNFMSSLRPDLEKAHAETRDALVSVIISASPTVRTVFEQISPEMPQIVGGGPITTLTKGLESIRLTIASDPARTATLTIAATSPEARDQLGKLISTVGQLLLMQDLLDNGKPFLQANPKAALLLMATLQFKRQGNSLVLQLPAIQSAARVMKELFPTDTTLSNTRIVNHFKQIALAYHSFHDVYGVAASNLTDKAGKPLLSWRVLMLPYLEQQALYNQFKLDEPWDSPNNKPLIEKMPEIFASPGVPNGKTIIQRPTGKSLGLDPTKPRLSLRDFTDGTSNTILLVEMPKDQAVIWTKPDDWTPTGNDWLTGFLKGRPDSRIVIGMTDGSVRRLPSKSFTNDILKAMLTRNGGEVVDLP
;
A
#
# COMPACT_ATOMS: atom_id res chain seq x y z
N MET A 1 9.42 -7.47 14.00
CA MET A 1 10.37 -6.86 13.03
C MET A 1 10.74 -7.74 11.83
N ARG A 2 10.75 -9.08 11.87
CA ARG A 2 11.33 -9.93 10.79
C ARG A 2 10.33 -10.57 9.79
N PHE A 3 9.20 -9.90 9.51
CA PHE A 3 8.13 -10.43 8.64
C PHE A 3 7.47 -9.40 7.71
N SER A 4 8.00 -8.18 7.66
CA SER A 4 7.59 -7.18 6.65
C SER A 4 7.92 -7.64 5.23
N TRP A 5 9.09 -8.23 5.02
CA TRP A 5 9.62 -8.68 3.74
C TRP A 5 8.71 -9.61 2.90
N LEU A 6 8.23 -10.72 3.48
CA LEU A 6 7.34 -11.66 2.79
C LEU A 6 5.99 -11.00 2.46
N ARG A 7 5.47 -10.19 3.40
CA ARG A 7 4.27 -9.38 3.20
C ARG A 7 4.48 -8.34 2.09
N SER A 8 5.62 -7.64 2.05
CA SER A 8 5.97 -6.65 1.02
C SER A 8 6.15 -7.29 -0.35
N THR A 9 6.89 -8.40 -0.45
CA THR A 9 7.13 -9.10 -1.73
C THR A 9 5.82 -9.63 -2.33
N LEU A 10 4.92 -10.16 -1.51
CA LEU A 10 3.63 -10.66 -1.97
C LEU A 10 2.59 -9.54 -2.14
N LEU A 11 2.65 -8.44 -1.37
CA LEU A 11 1.92 -7.20 -1.69
C LEU A 11 2.43 -6.54 -2.98
N LEU A 12 3.69 -6.78 -3.38
CA LEU A 12 4.21 -6.39 -4.68
C LEU A 12 3.69 -7.27 -5.81
N LEU A 13 3.60 -8.59 -5.61
CA LEU A 13 3.08 -9.51 -6.62
C LEU A 13 1.55 -9.37 -6.76
N MET A 14 0.83 -9.20 -5.65
CA MET A 14 -0.58 -8.77 -5.63
C MET A 14 -0.73 -7.35 -6.19
N GLY A 15 0.20 -6.45 -5.88
CA GLY A 15 0.26 -5.09 -6.39
C GLY A 15 0.43 -5.07 -7.90
N LEU A 16 1.33 -5.86 -8.47
CA LEU A 16 1.46 -6.07 -9.91
C LEU A 16 0.17 -6.63 -10.50
N GLY A 17 -0.46 -7.59 -9.81
CA GLY A 17 -1.80 -8.10 -10.11
C GLY A 17 -2.84 -7.00 -10.27
N ALA A 18 -2.99 -6.15 -9.24
CA ALA A 18 -3.94 -5.06 -9.20
C ALA A 18 -3.57 -3.91 -10.17
N LEU A 19 -2.29 -3.55 -10.28
CA LEU A 19 -1.79 -2.46 -11.12
C LEU A 19 -1.93 -2.79 -12.61
N VAL A 20 -1.66 -4.03 -13.02
CA VAL A 20 -1.88 -4.48 -14.40
C VAL A 20 -3.38 -4.66 -14.68
N ALA A 21 -4.18 -5.06 -13.69
CA ALA A 21 -5.64 -5.11 -13.84
C ALA A 21 -6.31 -3.72 -13.90
N LEU A 22 -5.77 -2.70 -13.21
CA LEU A 22 -6.32 -1.33 -13.22
C LEU A 22 -5.99 -0.52 -14.49
N VAL A 23 -4.96 -0.88 -15.25
CA VAL A 23 -4.36 -0.04 -16.31
C VAL A 23 -4.75 -0.50 -17.74
N ALA A 24 -5.63 -1.49 -17.89
CA ALA A 24 -5.88 -2.14 -19.17
C ALA A 24 -6.94 -1.40 -20.04
N ILE A 25 -6.48 -0.59 -21.01
CA ILE A 25 -7.28 0.31 -21.86
C ILE A 25 -6.81 0.21 -23.34
N PRO A 26 -7.67 0.22 -24.40
CA PRO A 26 -7.31 -0.43 -25.69
C PRO A 26 -7.11 0.45 -26.95
N ARG A 27 -6.54 -0.21 -28.01
CA ARG A 27 -6.26 0.20 -29.44
C ARG A 27 -4.90 0.91 -29.65
N ALA A 28 -3.97 0.54 -30.56
CA ALA A 28 -3.83 -0.49 -31.62
C ALA A 28 -2.31 -0.83 -31.83
N GLU A 29 -1.77 -1.88 -32.51
CA GLU A 29 -2.38 -2.96 -33.34
C GLU A 29 -1.55 -4.30 -33.47
N THR A 30 -0.71 -4.49 -34.52
CA THR A 30 -0.22 -5.80 -35.06
C THR A 30 1.31 -6.06 -35.04
N ARG A 31 1.75 -7.27 -34.62
CA ARG A 31 2.46 -8.32 -35.44
C ARG A 31 2.59 -9.66 -34.68
N ALA A 32 2.72 -10.77 -35.41
CA ALA A 32 3.15 -12.11 -34.94
C ALA A 32 4.70 -12.18 -34.87
N ASP A 33 5.38 -13.24 -34.38
CA ASP A 33 5.00 -14.64 -34.11
C ASP A 33 5.93 -15.22 -33.01
N ASP A 34 5.91 -16.55 -32.84
CA ASP A 34 6.93 -17.47 -32.30
C ASP A 34 6.56 -18.30 -31.07
N THR A 35 6.62 -19.61 -31.30
CA THR A 35 6.44 -20.68 -30.32
C THR A 35 7.77 -21.04 -29.67
N ALA A 36 7.79 -21.19 -28.34
CA ALA A 36 8.95 -21.66 -27.59
C ALA A 36 8.56 -22.84 -26.67
N PRO A 37 9.47 -23.80 -26.40
CA PRO A 37 9.08 -25.15 -26.03
C PRO A 37 8.64 -25.32 -24.57
N SER A 38 7.59 -26.11 -24.36
CA SER A 38 7.06 -26.44 -23.04
C SER A 38 7.98 -27.36 -22.23
N ALA A 39 8.33 -26.95 -21.01
CA ALA A 39 8.80 -27.89 -19.99
C ALA A 39 7.68 -28.89 -19.62
N LYS A 40 8.03 -30.06 -19.06
CA LYS A 40 7.07 -31.12 -18.74
C LYS A 40 5.97 -30.60 -17.79
N PRO A 41 4.67 -30.86 -18.07
CA PRO A 41 3.57 -30.31 -17.29
C PRO A 41 3.50 -30.95 -15.89
N VAL A 42 3.62 -30.12 -14.85
CA VAL A 42 3.28 -30.49 -13.48
C VAL A 42 1.78 -30.26 -13.29
N ALA A 43 1.04 -31.28 -12.87
CA ALA A 43 -0.36 -31.13 -12.52
C ALA A 43 -0.48 -30.29 -11.22
N LEU A 44 -1.33 -29.26 -11.25
CA LEU A 44 -1.60 -28.44 -10.07
C LEU A 44 -2.53 -29.19 -9.09
N PRO A 45 -2.33 -29.03 -7.77
CA PRO A 45 -3.23 -29.60 -6.76
C PRO A 45 -4.62 -28.95 -6.78
N SER A 46 -5.66 -29.73 -6.44
CA SER A 46 -7.02 -29.22 -6.24
C SER A 46 -7.09 -28.32 -5.00
N LEU A 47 -7.78 -27.19 -5.15
CA LEU A 47 -7.97 -26.19 -4.10
C LEU A 47 -9.31 -26.36 -3.37
N ALA A 48 -10.18 -27.27 -3.80
CA ALA A 48 -11.53 -27.47 -3.25
C ALA A 48 -11.58 -27.55 -1.71
N ALA A 49 -10.60 -28.18 -1.06
CA ALA A 49 -10.54 -28.30 0.41
C ALA A 49 -10.28 -26.98 1.16
N VAL A 50 -9.81 -25.94 0.46
CA VAL A 50 -9.39 -24.65 1.03
C VAL A 50 -10.08 -23.44 0.37
N LEU A 51 -11.07 -23.70 -0.50
CA LEU A 51 -11.94 -22.68 -1.09
C LEU A 51 -13.32 -22.72 -0.46
N ASN A 52 -13.96 -21.55 -0.41
CA ASN A 52 -15.34 -21.38 0.02
C ASN A 52 -16.05 -20.33 -0.86
N ASP A 53 -17.28 -20.00 -0.51
CA ASP A 53 -18.12 -19.10 -1.28
C ASP A 53 -17.65 -17.62 -1.21
N ASP A 54 -16.94 -17.26 -0.14
CA ASP A 54 -16.32 -15.93 0.02
C ASP A 54 -14.96 -15.79 -0.68
N SER A 55 -14.37 -16.88 -1.16
CA SER A 55 -13.03 -16.88 -1.78
C SER A 55 -13.07 -16.08 -3.09
N LEU A 56 -12.37 -14.95 -3.18
CA LEU A 56 -12.42 -14.06 -4.34
C LEU A 56 -11.17 -14.13 -5.21
N ILE A 57 -9.99 -14.19 -4.56
CA ILE A 57 -8.69 -14.11 -5.23
C ILE A 57 -7.83 -15.31 -4.86
N ILE A 58 -7.19 -15.93 -5.86
CA ILE A 58 -6.08 -16.87 -5.66
C ILE A 58 -4.82 -16.24 -6.21
N VAL A 59 -3.76 -16.17 -5.40
CA VAL A 59 -2.39 -15.90 -5.86
C VAL A 59 -1.60 -17.19 -5.72
N ARG A 60 -0.87 -17.56 -6.77
CA ARG A 60 0.06 -18.69 -6.79
C ARG A 60 1.44 -18.21 -7.24
N VAL A 61 2.48 -18.74 -6.60
CA VAL A 61 3.88 -18.55 -6.96
C VAL A 61 4.56 -19.92 -7.06
N ALA A 62 5.15 -20.23 -8.22
CA ALA A 62 5.87 -21.47 -8.47
C ALA A 62 7.29 -21.40 -7.90
N THR A 63 7.41 -21.48 -6.57
CA THR A 63 8.65 -21.28 -5.81
C THR A 63 9.76 -22.28 -6.15
N GLY A 64 9.41 -23.52 -6.54
CA GLY A 64 10.38 -24.53 -6.97
C GLY A 64 11.01 -24.26 -8.36
N ASN A 65 10.52 -23.28 -9.12
CA ASN A 65 11.10 -22.94 -10.42
C ASN A 65 12.20 -21.86 -10.27
N PRO A 66 13.47 -22.12 -10.66
CA PRO A 66 14.57 -21.15 -10.56
C PRO A 66 14.29 -19.82 -11.28
N GLN A 67 13.44 -19.83 -12.31
CA GLN A 67 13.06 -18.62 -13.03
C GLN A 67 12.12 -17.71 -12.22
N THR A 68 11.31 -18.26 -11.31
CA THR A 68 10.50 -17.48 -10.36
C THR A 68 11.40 -16.73 -9.38
N LEU A 69 12.51 -17.37 -8.97
CA LEU A 69 13.52 -16.75 -8.10
C LEU A 69 14.22 -15.57 -8.80
N ALA A 70 14.57 -15.73 -10.08
CA ALA A 70 15.11 -14.65 -10.91
C ALA A 70 14.10 -13.50 -11.08
N LEU A 71 12.85 -13.81 -11.45
CA LEU A 71 11.76 -12.84 -11.61
C LEU A 71 11.53 -12.02 -10.35
N VAL A 72 11.51 -12.64 -9.16
CA VAL A 72 11.36 -11.88 -7.91
C VAL A 72 12.56 -10.99 -7.63
N LYS A 73 13.79 -11.44 -7.92
CA LYS A 73 14.98 -10.60 -7.79
C LYS A 73 14.94 -9.39 -8.73
N GLU A 74 14.50 -9.59 -9.97
CA GLU A 74 14.31 -8.54 -10.97
C GLU A 74 13.22 -7.54 -10.53
N LEU A 75 12.05 -8.02 -10.07
CA LEU A 75 10.98 -7.17 -9.55
C LEU A 75 11.37 -6.40 -8.27
N LEU A 76 12.18 -7.00 -7.38
CA LEU A 76 12.72 -6.32 -6.20
C LEU A 76 13.72 -5.21 -6.56
N GLN A 77 14.43 -5.31 -7.69
CA GLN A 77 15.30 -4.25 -8.20
C GLN A 77 14.53 -3.09 -8.87
N LEU A 78 13.29 -3.32 -9.30
CA LEU A 78 12.41 -2.26 -9.79
C LEU A 78 11.79 -1.40 -8.68
N LEU A 79 12.02 -1.74 -7.42
CA LEU A 79 11.54 -0.96 -6.29
C LEU A 79 12.41 0.27 -6.02
N PRO A 80 11.81 1.39 -5.57
CA PRO A 80 12.58 2.56 -5.22
C PRO A 80 13.54 2.25 -4.05
N PRO A 81 14.74 2.85 -4.04
CA PRO A 81 15.76 2.59 -3.01
C PRO A 81 15.20 2.72 -1.58
N GLY A 82 15.38 1.68 -0.77
CA GLY A 82 14.89 1.64 0.62
C GLY A 82 13.43 1.22 0.81
N ALA A 83 12.70 0.85 -0.24
CA ALA A 83 11.39 0.17 -0.09
C ALA A 83 11.51 -1.24 0.53
N VAL A 84 12.68 -1.86 0.37
CA VAL A 84 13.11 -3.09 1.04
C VAL A 84 14.48 -2.81 1.69
N PRO A 85 14.69 -3.17 2.97
CA PRO A 85 15.98 -3.09 3.65
C PRO A 85 17.14 -3.72 2.83
N PRO A 86 18.35 -3.14 2.85
CA PRO A 86 19.49 -3.65 2.05
C PRO A 86 19.91 -5.08 2.38
N ASP A 87 19.71 -5.52 3.61
CA ASP A 87 19.92 -6.89 4.09
C ASP A 87 18.84 -7.86 3.57
N GLU A 88 17.59 -7.41 3.47
CA GLU A 88 16.49 -8.18 2.86
C GLU A 88 16.62 -8.29 1.32
N LEU A 89 17.35 -7.37 0.66
CA LEU A 89 17.67 -7.45 -0.78
C LEU A 89 18.75 -8.49 -1.13
N GLN A 90 19.55 -8.95 -0.16
CA GLN A 90 20.58 -9.98 -0.39
C GLN A 90 20.06 -11.41 -0.26
N VAL A 91 18.93 -11.62 0.41
CA VAL A 91 18.33 -12.94 0.64
C VAL A 91 17.10 -13.10 -0.25
N ASN A 92 17.13 -14.02 -1.22
CA ASN A 92 15.95 -14.26 -2.06
C ASN A 92 14.83 -14.92 -1.24
N PRO A 93 13.65 -14.30 -1.04
CA PRO A 93 12.64 -14.84 -0.14
C PRO A 93 12.08 -16.18 -0.56
N LEU A 94 11.99 -16.40 -1.87
CA LEU A 94 11.47 -17.63 -2.42
C LEU A 94 12.52 -18.75 -2.43
N GLN A 95 13.82 -18.43 -2.37
CA GLN A 95 14.87 -19.44 -2.21
C GLN A 95 14.68 -20.18 -0.88
N PHE A 96 14.41 -19.47 0.21
CA PHE A 96 14.15 -20.10 1.51
C PHE A 96 12.96 -21.07 1.46
N ILE A 97 11.91 -20.70 0.71
CA ILE A 97 10.70 -21.50 0.53
C ILE A 97 10.99 -22.74 -0.35
N ALA A 98 11.77 -22.57 -1.42
CA ALA A 98 12.25 -23.67 -2.26
C ALA A 98 13.16 -24.64 -1.48
N ASP A 99 14.12 -24.13 -0.68
CA ASP A 99 15.02 -24.90 0.19
C ASP A 99 14.26 -25.68 1.29
N ALA A 100 13.04 -25.23 1.63
CA ALA A 100 12.13 -25.92 2.52
C ALA A 100 11.31 -27.05 1.84
N GLY A 101 11.52 -27.27 0.53
CA GLY A 101 10.82 -28.26 -0.28
C GLY A 101 9.39 -27.84 -0.64
N ILE A 102 9.14 -26.54 -0.81
CA ILE A 102 7.84 -26.02 -1.27
C ILE A 102 7.97 -25.62 -2.73
N ASP A 103 7.33 -26.39 -3.61
CA ASP A 103 7.32 -26.12 -5.06
C ASP A 103 6.33 -25.03 -5.46
N GLN A 104 5.23 -24.89 -4.71
CA GLN A 104 4.14 -23.95 -4.98
C GLN A 104 3.68 -23.29 -3.67
N LEU A 105 3.66 -21.96 -3.66
CA LEU A 105 3.10 -21.15 -2.58
C LEU A 105 1.77 -20.53 -3.03
N TYR A 106 0.76 -20.61 -2.18
CA TYR A 106 -0.57 -20.09 -2.45
C TYR A 106 -1.02 -19.06 -1.40
N LEU A 107 -1.93 -18.19 -1.83
CA LEU A 107 -2.67 -17.26 -0.99
C LEU A 107 -4.09 -17.19 -1.53
N VAL A 108 -5.08 -17.46 -0.68
CA VAL A 108 -6.51 -17.30 -0.99
C VAL A 108 -7.00 -16.09 -0.19
N LEU A 109 -7.70 -15.15 -0.85
CA LEU A 109 -8.24 -13.95 -0.21
C LEU A 109 -9.75 -13.87 -0.41
N SER A 110 -10.44 -13.60 0.69
CA SER A 110 -11.84 -13.18 0.72
C SER A 110 -11.94 -11.67 1.01
N PRO A 111 -13.04 -10.97 0.63
CA PRO A 111 -13.21 -9.54 0.91
C PRO A 111 -13.04 -9.17 2.39
N LEU A 112 -13.53 -10.03 3.29
CA LEU A 112 -13.43 -9.88 4.75
C LEU A 112 -12.00 -10.06 5.31
N GLN A 113 -11.04 -10.52 4.50
CA GLN A 113 -9.66 -10.80 4.90
C GLN A 113 -8.65 -9.80 4.31
N LEU A 114 -9.10 -8.82 3.53
CA LEU A 114 -8.23 -7.81 2.89
C LEU A 114 -7.57 -6.84 3.89
N THR A 115 -8.01 -6.82 5.15
CA THR A 115 -7.57 -5.88 6.18
C THR A 115 -6.47 -6.40 7.11
N ASP A 116 -6.31 -7.72 7.22
CA ASP A 116 -5.35 -8.35 8.13
C ASP A 116 -4.24 -9.12 7.39
N SER A 117 -3.16 -9.47 8.10
CA SER A 117 -1.97 -10.05 7.46
C SER A 117 -2.28 -11.40 6.77
N PRO A 118 -1.67 -11.70 5.61
CA PRO A 118 -2.04 -12.87 4.80
C PRO A 118 -1.78 -14.21 5.50
N VAL A 119 -2.61 -15.20 5.17
CA VAL A 119 -2.43 -16.63 5.51
C VAL A 119 -1.95 -17.35 4.26
N PHE A 120 -0.81 -18.02 4.33
CA PHE A 120 -0.24 -18.75 3.20
C PHE A 120 -0.73 -20.19 3.19
N LEU A 121 -0.91 -20.77 2.01
CA LEU A 121 -1.32 -22.14 1.82
C LEU A 121 -0.22 -22.89 1.06
N VAL A 122 0.10 -24.09 1.53
CA VAL A 122 1.09 -24.98 0.92
C VAL A 122 0.47 -26.36 0.78
N HIS A 123 0.51 -26.91 -0.43
CA HIS A 123 0.09 -28.27 -0.68
C HIS A 123 1.19 -29.23 -0.22
N ARG A 124 0.91 -30.04 0.82
CA ARG A 124 1.87 -30.98 1.43
C ARG A 124 1.14 -32.24 1.93
N PRO A 125 0.87 -33.22 1.05
CA PRO A 125 0.34 -34.52 1.45
C PRO A 125 1.39 -35.25 2.31
N GLY A 126 1.07 -35.56 3.56
CA GLY A 126 2.04 -36.19 4.49
C GLY A 126 1.69 -36.10 5.97
N LYS A 127 2.56 -36.69 6.80
CA LYS A 127 2.42 -36.76 8.27
C LYS A 127 2.90 -35.47 8.97
N ALA A 128 2.24 -35.14 10.08
CA ALA A 128 2.39 -33.88 10.82
C ALA A 128 3.81 -33.58 11.35
N ASP A 129 4.65 -34.59 11.58
CA ASP A 129 5.99 -34.43 12.18
C ASP A 129 6.91 -33.48 11.39
N GLN A 130 6.70 -33.37 10.07
CA GLN A 130 7.47 -32.46 9.21
C GLN A 130 6.95 -31.01 9.23
N ASP A 131 5.72 -30.78 9.67
CA ASP A 131 5.10 -29.45 9.69
C ASP A 131 5.73 -28.57 10.78
N ALA A 132 6.17 -29.17 11.89
CA ALA A 132 6.91 -28.49 12.96
C ALA A 132 8.25 -27.94 12.47
N THR A 133 9.05 -28.77 11.79
CA THR A 133 10.33 -28.39 11.18
C THR A 133 10.14 -27.32 10.09
N LEU A 134 9.07 -27.42 9.30
CA LEU A 134 8.76 -26.44 8.27
C LEU A 134 8.36 -25.08 8.88
N ARG A 135 7.54 -25.08 9.93
CA ARG A 135 7.17 -23.88 10.70
C ARG A 135 8.39 -23.23 11.34
N GLU A 136 9.28 -24.01 11.94
CA GLU A 136 10.53 -23.53 12.54
C GLU A 136 11.46 -22.91 11.48
N LYS A 137 11.67 -23.61 10.36
CA LYS A 137 12.42 -23.11 9.20
C LYS A 137 11.85 -21.76 8.73
N MET A 138 10.58 -21.68 8.36
CA MET A 138 9.95 -20.42 7.90
C MET A 138 9.72 -19.41 9.04
N ARG A 139 10.01 -19.77 10.29
CA ARG A 139 9.83 -18.98 11.52
C ARG A 139 8.40 -18.50 11.76
N LEU A 140 7.40 -19.16 11.17
CA LEU A 140 6.01 -18.72 11.21
C LEU A 140 5.37 -19.00 12.58
N GLY A 141 4.52 -18.08 13.05
CA GLY A 141 3.94 -18.14 14.40
C GLY A 141 2.93 -19.27 14.59
N ALA A 142 2.21 -19.67 13.54
CA ALA A 142 1.22 -20.73 13.60
C ALA A 142 1.11 -21.52 12.29
N ALA A 143 0.63 -22.76 12.40
CA ALA A 143 0.26 -23.59 11.27
C ALA A 143 -1.03 -24.38 11.61
N LEU A 144 -1.85 -24.66 10.59
CA LEU A 144 -3.09 -25.43 10.69
C LEU A 144 -3.20 -26.34 9.47
N ARG A 145 -3.44 -27.63 9.67
CA ARG A 145 -3.60 -28.61 8.59
C ARG A 145 -5.07 -28.79 8.23
N VAL A 146 -5.38 -28.73 6.94
CA VAL A 146 -6.73 -28.92 6.36
C VAL A 146 -6.58 -29.91 5.20
N GLY A 147 -6.74 -31.20 5.51
CA GLY A 147 -6.42 -32.29 4.56
C GLY A 147 -4.95 -32.27 4.14
N ASP A 148 -4.70 -32.30 2.83
CA ASP A 148 -3.36 -32.21 2.25
C ASP A 148 -2.77 -30.78 2.24
N TRP A 149 -3.54 -29.79 2.69
CA TRP A 149 -3.10 -28.39 2.77
C TRP A 149 -2.58 -28.03 4.16
N LEU A 150 -1.46 -27.30 4.19
CA LEU A 150 -0.94 -26.65 5.38
C LEU A 150 -1.14 -25.13 5.25
N LEU A 151 -2.00 -24.59 6.10
CA LEU A 151 -2.24 -23.16 6.25
C LEU A 151 -1.23 -22.59 7.26
N LEU A 152 -0.67 -21.44 6.96
CA LEU A 152 0.51 -20.90 7.61
C LEU A 152 0.26 -19.43 7.99
N GLY A 153 0.28 -19.16 9.29
CA GLY A 153 -0.05 -17.86 9.87
C GLY A 153 1.12 -17.20 10.58
N MET A 154 1.12 -15.87 10.58
CA MET A 154 2.05 -15.06 11.39
C MET A 154 1.73 -15.12 12.89
N LYS A 155 0.47 -15.34 13.25
CA LYS A 155 -0.03 -15.56 14.61
C LYS A 155 -1.13 -16.63 14.60
N ALA A 156 -1.44 -17.18 15.77
CA ALA A 156 -2.45 -18.23 15.91
C ALA A 156 -3.88 -17.75 15.59
N GLU A 157 -4.18 -16.48 15.89
CA GLU A 157 -5.52 -15.90 15.75
C GLU A 157 -5.96 -15.82 14.28
N GLN A 158 -5.01 -15.63 13.35
CA GLN A 158 -5.28 -15.61 11.91
C GLN A 158 -5.77 -16.95 11.37
N LEU A 159 -5.43 -18.05 12.04
CA LEU A 159 -5.87 -19.40 11.66
C LEU A 159 -7.18 -19.79 12.35
N THR A 160 -7.67 -19.00 13.30
CA THR A 160 -8.95 -19.25 14.00
C THR A 160 -10.15 -19.34 13.03
N PRO A 161 -10.33 -18.43 12.04
CA PRO A 161 -11.40 -18.56 11.05
C PRO A 161 -11.35 -19.88 10.27
N TYR A 162 -10.15 -20.43 10.08
CA TYR A 162 -9.94 -21.65 9.30
C TYR A 162 -10.15 -22.95 10.11
N ARG A 163 -10.25 -22.89 11.44
CA ARG A 163 -10.49 -24.08 12.28
C ARG A 163 -11.87 -24.71 12.06
N ASN A 164 -12.85 -23.86 11.76
CA ASN A 164 -14.23 -24.25 11.46
C ASN A 164 -14.57 -23.99 9.98
N PHE A 165 -13.55 -24.06 9.10
CA PHE A 165 -13.71 -23.76 7.68
C PHE A 165 -14.61 -24.79 7.00
N MET A 166 -15.75 -24.35 6.49
CA MET A 166 -16.61 -25.14 5.62
C MET A 166 -16.20 -24.86 4.17
N SER A 167 -15.49 -25.80 3.56
CA SER A 167 -15.16 -25.76 2.15
C SER A 167 -16.43 -25.82 1.28
N SER A 168 -16.48 -25.04 0.20
CA SER A 168 -17.52 -25.15 -0.81
C SER A 168 -16.94 -25.27 -2.22
N LEU A 169 -17.69 -25.89 -3.12
CA LEU A 169 -17.23 -26.14 -4.49
C LEU A 169 -17.11 -24.82 -5.25
N ARG A 170 -15.90 -24.52 -5.74
CA ARG A 170 -15.60 -23.33 -6.56
C ARG A 170 -15.01 -23.73 -7.91
N PRO A 171 -15.84 -24.31 -8.81
CA PRO A 171 -15.37 -24.85 -10.07
C PRO A 171 -14.86 -23.76 -11.02
N ASP A 172 -15.34 -22.53 -10.85
CA ASP A 172 -14.87 -21.32 -11.52
C ASP A 172 -13.41 -21.02 -11.18
N LEU A 173 -13.05 -21.07 -9.89
CA LEU A 173 -11.68 -20.86 -9.43
C LEU A 173 -10.78 -22.07 -9.72
N GLU A 174 -11.26 -23.30 -9.61
CA GLU A 174 -10.47 -24.49 -9.93
C GLU A 174 -10.14 -24.61 -11.43
N LYS A 175 -11.11 -24.35 -12.31
CA LYS A 175 -10.89 -24.28 -13.76
C LYS A 175 -9.88 -23.16 -14.09
N ALA A 176 -10.12 -21.97 -13.58
CA ALA A 176 -9.21 -20.84 -13.76
C ALA A 176 -7.81 -21.12 -13.20
N HIS A 177 -7.68 -21.92 -12.14
CA HIS A 177 -6.41 -22.35 -11.58
C HIS A 177 -5.68 -23.34 -12.47
N ALA A 178 -6.36 -24.39 -12.97
CA ALA A 178 -5.77 -25.37 -13.87
C ALA A 178 -5.21 -24.74 -15.16
N GLU A 179 -5.89 -23.70 -15.67
CA GLU A 179 -5.46 -22.92 -16.84
C GLU A 179 -4.18 -22.08 -16.61
N THR A 180 -3.70 -21.89 -15.37
CA THR A 180 -2.47 -21.12 -15.07
C THR A 180 -1.24 -21.97 -14.76
N ARG A 181 -1.31 -23.30 -14.91
CA ARG A 181 -0.24 -24.25 -14.54
C ARG A 181 1.16 -23.88 -15.05
N ASP A 182 1.25 -23.38 -16.28
CA ASP A 182 2.51 -23.10 -16.98
C ASP A 182 3.12 -21.72 -16.59
N ALA A 183 2.43 -20.94 -15.77
CA ALA A 183 2.91 -19.64 -15.28
C ALA A 183 3.85 -19.76 -14.07
N LEU A 184 4.85 -18.87 -13.97
CA LEU A 184 5.71 -18.70 -12.77
C LEU A 184 4.94 -18.08 -11.60
N VAL A 185 4.07 -17.12 -11.92
CA VAL A 185 3.18 -16.43 -10.97
C VAL A 185 1.80 -16.33 -11.62
N SER A 186 0.74 -16.56 -10.86
CA SER A 186 -0.62 -16.29 -11.32
C SER A 186 -1.49 -15.64 -10.25
N VAL A 187 -2.19 -14.57 -10.59
CA VAL A 187 -3.28 -13.98 -9.82
C VAL A 187 -4.59 -14.29 -10.55
N ILE A 188 -5.58 -14.80 -9.83
CA ILE A 188 -6.88 -15.22 -10.36
C ILE A 188 -7.94 -14.55 -9.52
N ILE A 189 -8.94 -13.94 -10.16
CA ILE A 189 -10.08 -13.29 -9.52
C ILE A 189 -11.36 -13.89 -10.11
N SER A 190 -12.22 -14.43 -9.25
CA SER A 190 -13.59 -14.80 -9.62
C SER A 190 -14.53 -14.66 -8.42
N ALA A 191 -15.60 -13.88 -8.60
CA ALA A 191 -16.68 -13.80 -7.64
C ALA A 191 -17.52 -15.09 -7.67
N SER A 192 -17.99 -15.54 -6.52
CA SER A 192 -18.94 -16.66 -6.42
C SER A 192 -20.33 -16.29 -6.96
N PRO A 193 -21.20 -17.28 -7.24
CA PRO A 193 -22.60 -17.05 -7.57
C PRO A 193 -23.31 -16.15 -6.54
N THR A 194 -23.08 -16.38 -5.25
CA THR A 194 -23.68 -15.58 -4.16
C THR A 194 -23.23 -14.13 -4.21
N VAL A 195 -21.91 -13.86 -4.32
CA VAL A 195 -21.39 -12.49 -4.43
C VAL A 195 -21.93 -11.78 -5.67
N ARG A 196 -22.05 -12.48 -6.80
CA ARG A 196 -22.66 -11.96 -8.04
C ARG A 196 -24.13 -11.57 -7.82
N THR A 197 -24.93 -12.43 -7.19
CA THR A 197 -26.35 -12.15 -6.89
C THR A 197 -26.52 -11.01 -5.90
N VAL A 198 -25.70 -10.94 -4.84
CA VAL A 198 -25.72 -9.82 -3.89
C VAL A 198 -25.39 -8.50 -4.59
N PHE A 199 -24.41 -8.49 -5.49
CA PHE A 199 -24.07 -7.28 -6.24
C PHE A 199 -25.16 -6.87 -7.23
N GLU A 200 -25.81 -7.84 -7.90
CA GLU A 200 -27.00 -7.60 -8.74
C GLU A 200 -28.19 -7.00 -7.96
N GLN A 201 -28.36 -7.36 -6.68
CA GLN A 201 -29.43 -6.83 -5.84
C GLN A 201 -29.12 -5.43 -5.28
N ILE A 202 -27.87 -5.18 -4.89
CA ILE A 202 -27.44 -3.90 -4.32
C ILE A 202 -27.30 -2.81 -5.39
N SER A 203 -26.77 -3.15 -6.58
CA SER A 203 -26.56 -2.22 -7.68
C SER A 203 -26.93 -2.87 -9.02
N PRO A 204 -28.23 -2.96 -9.36
CA PRO A 204 -28.69 -3.60 -10.61
C PRO A 204 -28.10 -2.98 -11.88
N GLU A 205 -27.83 -1.68 -11.83
CA GLU A 205 -27.11 -0.94 -12.86
C GLU A 205 -25.69 -0.62 -12.40
N MET A 206 -24.78 -0.54 -13.38
CA MET A 206 -23.43 -0.03 -13.17
C MET A 206 -23.46 1.50 -13.07
N PRO A 207 -22.64 2.12 -12.21
CA PRO A 207 -22.50 3.58 -12.16
C PRO A 207 -22.19 4.19 -13.54
N GLN A 208 -22.74 5.37 -13.84
CA GLN A 208 -22.50 6.03 -15.14
C GLN A 208 -21.00 6.31 -15.40
N ILE A 209 -20.20 6.51 -14.35
CA ILE A 209 -18.74 6.68 -14.42
C ILE A 209 -17.98 5.45 -14.96
N VAL A 210 -18.61 4.27 -15.01
CA VAL A 210 -18.03 3.07 -15.67
C VAL A 210 -18.75 2.72 -16.99
N GLY A 211 -19.57 3.63 -17.51
CA GLY A 211 -20.31 3.48 -18.77
C GLY A 211 -21.80 3.17 -18.64
N GLY A 212 -22.30 2.95 -17.41
CA GLY A 212 -23.72 2.65 -17.16
C GLY A 212 -24.20 1.29 -17.71
N GLY A 213 -25.51 1.07 -17.64
CA GLY A 213 -26.15 -0.17 -18.12
C GLY A 213 -26.16 -1.31 -17.09
N PRO A 214 -26.70 -2.49 -17.43
CA PRO A 214 -27.00 -3.54 -16.46
C PRO A 214 -25.75 -4.25 -15.97
N ILE A 215 -25.64 -4.44 -14.65
CA ILE A 215 -24.47 -5.06 -14.02
C ILE A 215 -24.30 -6.54 -14.33
N THR A 216 -25.34 -7.17 -14.88
CA THR A 216 -25.33 -8.53 -15.45
C THR A 216 -24.23 -8.73 -16.49
N THR A 217 -23.79 -7.66 -17.17
CA THR A 217 -22.62 -7.68 -18.05
C THR A 217 -21.36 -8.14 -17.33
N LEU A 218 -21.16 -7.70 -16.08
CA LEU A 218 -20.08 -8.16 -15.21
C LEU A 218 -20.45 -9.46 -14.51
N THR A 219 -21.59 -9.52 -13.81
CA THR A 219 -21.88 -10.64 -12.90
C THR A 219 -22.22 -11.96 -13.61
N LYS A 220 -22.80 -11.90 -14.82
CA LYS A 220 -23.12 -13.08 -15.67
C LYS A 220 -22.22 -13.22 -16.88
N GLY A 221 -21.65 -12.10 -17.37
CA GLY A 221 -20.74 -12.11 -18.51
C GLY A 221 -19.30 -12.50 -18.18
N LEU A 222 -18.77 -12.10 -17.01
CA LEU A 222 -17.40 -12.40 -16.60
C LEU A 222 -17.32 -13.80 -15.97
N GLU A 223 -16.45 -14.67 -16.49
CA GLU A 223 -16.12 -15.93 -15.83
C GLU A 223 -15.05 -15.70 -14.76
N SER A 224 -13.88 -15.19 -15.16
CA SER A 224 -12.78 -14.84 -14.25
C SER A 224 -11.78 -13.88 -14.90
N ILE A 225 -10.99 -13.17 -14.09
CA ILE A 225 -9.83 -12.40 -14.52
C ILE A 225 -8.57 -13.13 -14.04
N ARG A 226 -7.59 -13.29 -14.92
CA ARG A 226 -6.31 -13.94 -14.60
C ARG A 226 -5.16 -13.06 -15.06
N LEU A 227 -4.20 -12.77 -14.20
CA LEU A 227 -2.87 -12.31 -14.59
C LEU A 227 -1.89 -13.46 -14.41
N THR A 228 -1.16 -13.82 -15.45
CA THR A 228 -0.05 -14.79 -15.38
C THR A 228 1.26 -14.15 -15.79
N ILE A 229 2.39 -14.64 -15.27
CA ILE A 229 3.73 -14.31 -15.77
C ILE A 229 4.37 -15.60 -16.27
N ALA A 230 4.74 -15.63 -17.55
CA ALA A 230 5.29 -16.81 -18.21
C ALA A 230 6.77 -17.08 -17.84
N SER A 231 7.19 -18.33 -18.09
CA SER A 231 8.58 -18.80 -17.96
C SER A 231 9.43 -18.55 -19.22
N ASP A 232 8.99 -17.65 -20.09
CA ASP A 232 9.73 -17.26 -21.29
C ASP A 232 10.85 -16.25 -20.94
N PRO A 233 11.85 -16.07 -21.83
CA PRO A 233 12.93 -15.11 -21.61
C PRO A 233 12.45 -13.66 -21.51
N ALA A 234 11.34 -13.32 -22.18
CA ALA A 234 10.75 -11.98 -22.15
C ALA A 234 9.90 -11.71 -20.88
N ARG A 235 9.65 -12.73 -20.06
CA ARG A 235 8.73 -12.69 -18.90
C ARG A 235 7.37 -12.13 -19.30
N THR A 236 6.70 -12.71 -20.28
CA THR A 236 5.42 -12.20 -20.77
C THR A 236 4.36 -12.29 -19.66
N ALA A 237 3.90 -11.13 -19.18
CA ALA A 237 2.69 -11.00 -18.40
C ALA A 237 1.48 -11.12 -19.33
N THR A 238 0.54 -12.00 -19.02
CA THR A 238 -0.70 -12.16 -19.77
C THR A 238 -1.89 -11.89 -18.86
N LEU A 239 -2.63 -10.81 -19.14
CA LEU A 239 -3.93 -10.51 -18.53
C LEU A 239 -5.03 -11.13 -19.40
N THR A 240 -5.71 -12.13 -18.87
CA THR A 240 -6.82 -12.83 -19.50
C THR A 240 -8.12 -12.52 -18.77
N ILE A 241 -9.08 -11.94 -19.48
CA ILE A 241 -10.44 -11.70 -19.01
C ILE A 241 -11.32 -12.72 -19.72
N ALA A 242 -11.64 -13.81 -19.02
CA ALA A 242 -12.47 -14.89 -19.55
C ALA A 242 -13.95 -14.55 -19.40
N ALA A 243 -14.72 -14.68 -20.48
CA ALA A 243 -16.16 -14.46 -20.48
C ALA A 243 -16.92 -15.77 -20.67
N THR A 244 -18.19 -15.77 -20.27
CA THR A 244 -19.08 -16.93 -20.40
C THR A 244 -19.45 -17.25 -21.86
N SER A 245 -19.45 -16.26 -22.76
CA SER A 245 -19.68 -16.43 -24.20
C SER A 245 -18.88 -15.42 -25.06
N PRO A 246 -18.80 -15.61 -26.40
CA PRO A 246 -18.22 -14.62 -27.32
C PRO A 246 -18.93 -13.25 -27.29
N GLU A 247 -20.24 -13.23 -27.04
CA GLU A 247 -21.05 -12.02 -26.93
C GLU A 247 -20.72 -11.29 -25.62
N ALA A 248 -20.65 -12.03 -24.50
CA ALA A 248 -20.23 -11.50 -23.22
C ALA A 248 -18.80 -10.93 -23.27
N ARG A 249 -17.87 -11.61 -23.95
CA ARG A 249 -16.51 -11.12 -24.23
C ARG A 249 -16.54 -9.76 -24.94
N ASP A 250 -17.40 -9.61 -25.95
CA ASP A 250 -17.49 -8.37 -26.73
C ASP A 250 -18.21 -7.24 -25.97
N GLN A 251 -19.13 -7.56 -25.07
CA GLN A 251 -19.72 -6.58 -24.13
C GLN A 251 -18.70 -6.11 -23.07
N LEU A 252 -17.97 -7.04 -22.44
CA LEU A 252 -16.89 -6.72 -21.51
C LEU A 252 -15.80 -5.88 -22.19
N GLY A 253 -15.44 -6.20 -23.43
CA GLY A 253 -14.47 -5.41 -24.20
C GLY A 253 -14.90 -3.97 -24.44
N LYS A 254 -16.20 -3.71 -24.63
CA LYS A 254 -16.76 -2.35 -24.68
C LYS A 254 -16.65 -1.68 -23.31
N LEU A 255 -17.08 -2.33 -22.23
CA LEU A 255 -17.03 -1.80 -20.87
C LEU A 255 -15.60 -1.36 -20.49
N ILE A 256 -14.61 -2.23 -20.71
CA ILE A 256 -13.19 -1.95 -20.45
C ILE A 256 -12.71 -0.73 -21.24
N SER A 257 -13.13 -0.60 -22.51
CA SER A 257 -12.79 0.58 -23.32
C SER A 257 -13.41 1.88 -22.78
N THR A 258 -14.64 1.82 -22.26
CA THR A 258 -15.35 2.98 -21.69
C THR A 258 -14.75 3.41 -20.35
N VAL A 259 -14.58 2.48 -19.40
CA VAL A 259 -13.92 2.72 -18.11
C VAL A 259 -12.54 3.33 -18.32
N GLY A 260 -11.80 2.81 -19.30
CA GLY A 260 -10.48 3.33 -19.62
C GLY A 260 -10.48 4.76 -20.16
N GLN A 261 -11.38 5.10 -21.07
CA GLN A 261 -11.56 6.49 -21.53
C GLN A 261 -11.92 7.43 -20.37
N LEU A 262 -12.73 6.95 -19.42
CA LEU A 262 -13.11 7.69 -18.22
C LEU A 262 -11.97 7.86 -17.21
N LEU A 263 -11.12 6.84 -16.99
CA LEU A 263 -9.92 6.98 -16.14
C LEU A 263 -8.89 7.95 -16.75
N LEU A 264 -8.73 7.91 -18.09
CA LEU A 264 -7.94 8.90 -18.84
C LEU A 264 -8.55 10.31 -18.76
N MET A 265 -9.85 10.44 -18.51
CA MET A 265 -10.53 11.71 -18.27
C MET A 265 -10.50 12.17 -16.82
N GLN A 266 -10.53 11.27 -15.84
CA GLN A 266 -10.57 11.62 -14.42
C GLN A 266 -9.24 12.22 -13.93
N ASP A 267 -8.12 11.81 -14.53
CA ASP A 267 -6.79 12.41 -14.32
C ASP A 267 -6.71 13.88 -14.81
N LEU A 268 -7.68 14.38 -15.61
CA LEU A 268 -7.80 15.82 -15.87
C LEU A 268 -8.30 16.62 -14.65
N LEU A 269 -9.10 16.01 -13.77
CA LEU A 269 -9.71 16.72 -12.64
C LEU A 269 -8.75 16.84 -11.45
N ASP A 270 -7.90 15.84 -11.22
CA ASP A 270 -7.03 15.78 -10.04
C ASP A 270 -5.65 16.45 -10.23
N ASN A 271 -5.11 16.52 -11.47
CA ASN A 271 -3.69 16.84 -11.70
C ASN A 271 -3.38 18.02 -12.65
N GLY A 272 -4.38 18.74 -13.17
CA GLY A 272 -4.22 20.07 -13.79
C GLY A 272 -3.48 20.17 -15.13
N LYS A 273 -2.78 19.13 -15.60
CA LYS A 273 -2.31 18.98 -17.00
C LYS A 273 -2.38 17.51 -17.44
N PRO A 274 -2.79 17.20 -18.69
CA PRO A 274 -2.86 15.83 -19.16
C PRO A 274 -1.49 15.12 -19.13
N PHE A 275 -1.46 13.85 -18.72
CA PHE A 275 -0.32 12.94 -18.96
C PHE A 275 0.13 12.96 -20.44
N LEU A 276 -0.84 13.08 -21.35
CA LEU A 276 -0.66 13.27 -22.80
C LEU A 276 0.11 14.54 -23.20
N GLN A 277 0.06 15.61 -22.39
CA GLN A 277 0.81 16.85 -22.65
C GLN A 277 2.17 16.87 -21.93
N ALA A 278 2.28 16.22 -20.75
CA ALA A 278 3.53 16.16 -20.01
C ALA A 278 4.58 15.25 -20.69
N ASN A 279 4.16 14.09 -21.20
CA ASN A 279 5.03 13.17 -21.95
C ASN A 279 4.30 12.56 -23.17
N PRO A 280 4.00 13.34 -24.22
CA PRO A 280 3.25 12.88 -25.39
C PRO A 280 3.84 11.62 -26.03
N LYS A 281 5.18 11.50 -26.08
CA LYS A 281 5.85 10.30 -26.61
C LYS A 281 5.76 9.09 -25.67
N ALA A 282 5.79 9.28 -24.35
CA ALA A 282 5.69 8.16 -23.41
C ALA A 282 4.26 7.63 -23.33
N ALA A 283 3.26 8.53 -23.33
CA ALA A 283 1.85 8.20 -23.42
C ALA A 283 1.55 7.48 -24.74
N LEU A 284 1.96 8.03 -25.89
CA LEU A 284 1.77 7.42 -27.21
C LEU A 284 2.41 6.02 -27.30
N LEU A 285 3.60 5.84 -26.73
CA LEU A 285 4.31 4.55 -26.77
C LEU A 285 3.80 3.55 -25.71
N LEU A 286 3.14 4.00 -24.63
CA LEU A 286 2.41 3.12 -23.71
C LEU A 286 1.09 2.66 -24.36
N MET A 287 0.35 3.60 -24.98
CA MET A 287 -0.85 3.34 -25.77
C MET A 287 -0.59 2.36 -26.92
N ALA A 288 0.54 2.48 -27.61
CA ALA A 288 0.96 1.55 -28.66
C ALA A 288 1.22 0.10 -28.18
N THR A 289 1.37 -0.14 -26.88
CA THR A 289 1.70 -1.47 -26.32
C THR A 289 0.53 -2.24 -25.71
N LEU A 290 -0.66 -1.63 -25.60
CA LEU A 290 -1.80 -2.20 -24.85
C LEU A 290 -2.90 -2.73 -25.80
N GLN A 291 -2.77 -4.01 -26.18
CA GLN A 291 -3.67 -4.71 -27.12
C GLN A 291 -4.31 -5.98 -26.56
N PHE A 292 -5.60 -5.92 -26.24
CA PHE A 292 -6.41 -7.12 -26.01
C PHE A 292 -6.72 -7.84 -27.32
N LYS A 293 -6.09 -9.00 -27.52
CA LYS A 293 -6.43 -9.98 -28.56
C LYS A 293 -7.68 -10.75 -28.13
N ARG A 294 -8.55 -11.10 -29.08
CA ARG A 294 -9.70 -12.01 -28.84
C ARG A 294 -9.22 -13.45 -28.99
N GLN A 295 -9.39 -14.28 -27.97
CA GLN A 295 -9.02 -15.70 -27.99
C GLN A 295 -10.15 -16.54 -27.41
N GLY A 296 -10.94 -17.19 -28.28
CA GLY A 296 -12.18 -17.85 -27.88
C GLY A 296 -13.11 -16.87 -27.15
N ASN A 297 -13.60 -17.26 -25.98
CA ASN A 297 -14.44 -16.42 -25.12
C ASN A 297 -13.63 -15.42 -24.27
N SER A 298 -12.31 -15.31 -24.44
CA SER A 298 -11.45 -14.45 -23.62
C SER A 298 -10.94 -13.22 -24.37
N LEU A 299 -10.73 -12.13 -23.62
CA LEU A 299 -9.85 -11.03 -24.02
C LEU A 299 -8.48 -11.26 -23.39
N VAL A 300 -7.42 -11.20 -24.18
CA VAL A 300 -6.06 -11.57 -23.78
C VAL A 300 -5.09 -10.43 -24.13
N LEU A 301 -4.52 -9.80 -23.12
CA LEU A 301 -3.52 -8.75 -23.23
C LEU A 301 -2.16 -9.31 -22.81
N GLN A 302 -1.19 -9.30 -23.73
CA GLN A 302 0.19 -9.73 -23.46
C GLN A 302 1.09 -8.50 -23.33
N LEU A 303 1.94 -8.50 -22.31
CA LEU A 303 2.87 -7.42 -21.96
C LEU A 303 4.24 -8.01 -21.60
N PRO A 304 5.37 -7.46 -22.09
CA PRO A 304 6.70 -7.87 -21.61
C PRO A 304 6.87 -7.41 -20.15
N ALA A 305 6.65 -8.30 -19.18
CA ALA A 305 6.28 -7.90 -17.82
C ALA A 305 7.31 -7.00 -17.16
N ILE A 306 8.60 -7.26 -17.35
CA ILE A 306 9.65 -6.49 -16.67
C ILE A 306 9.80 -5.09 -17.27
N GLN A 307 9.76 -4.95 -18.60
CA GLN A 307 9.86 -3.62 -19.23
C GLN A 307 8.58 -2.81 -19.01
N SER A 308 7.40 -3.44 -19.13
CA SER A 308 6.12 -2.81 -18.84
C SER A 308 5.97 -2.47 -17.37
N ALA A 309 6.32 -3.36 -16.43
CA ALA A 309 6.30 -3.06 -15.01
C ALA A 309 7.34 -1.99 -14.64
N ALA A 310 8.59 -2.07 -15.11
CA ALA A 310 9.59 -1.03 -14.84
C ALA A 310 9.13 0.35 -15.30
N ARG A 311 8.48 0.41 -16.47
CA ARG A 311 7.97 1.65 -17.06
C ARG A 311 6.71 2.15 -16.34
N VAL A 312 5.70 1.30 -16.15
CA VAL A 312 4.47 1.66 -15.41
C VAL A 312 4.79 2.01 -13.97
N MET A 313 5.71 1.30 -13.31
CA MET A 313 6.22 1.66 -11.98
C MET A 313 6.96 2.99 -12.00
N LYS A 314 7.84 3.27 -12.99
CA LYS A 314 8.56 4.56 -13.06
C LYS A 314 7.64 5.76 -13.34
N GLU A 315 6.53 5.56 -14.07
CA GLU A 315 5.58 6.63 -14.40
C GLU A 315 4.51 6.81 -13.30
N LEU A 316 4.01 5.73 -12.68
CA LEU A 316 3.07 5.81 -11.53
C LEU A 316 3.77 6.08 -10.19
N PHE A 317 5.04 5.71 -10.09
CA PHE A 317 5.92 5.90 -8.94
C PHE A 317 7.27 6.48 -9.41
N PRO A 318 7.31 7.76 -9.84
CA PRO A 318 8.57 8.44 -10.08
C PRO A 318 9.48 8.34 -8.85
N THR A 319 10.80 8.33 -9.09
CA THR A 319 11.83 7.66 -8.25
C THR A 319 11.95 8.07 -6.78
N ASP A 320 11.18 9.04 -6.30
CA ASP A 320 11.12 9.47 -4.90
C ASP A 320 9.85 8.97 -4.19
N THR A 321 9.99 7.91 -3.38
CA THR A 321 9.17 7.63 -2.19
C THR A 321 7.64 7.56 -2.35
N THR A 322 7.09 6.36 -2.61
CA THR A 322 5.62 6.17 -2.67
C THR A 322 5.07 5.05 -1.78
N LEU A 323 5.75 3.90 -1.64
CA LEU A 323 5.33 2.86 -0.68
C LEU A 323 5.53 3.30 0.79
N SER A 324 6.51 4.16 1.07
CA SER A 324 6.69 4.80 2.37
C SER A 324 5.61 5.86 2.67
N ASN A 325 5.06 6.50 1.63
CA ASN A 325 4.38 7.79 1.79
C ASN A 325 2.85 7.67 1.93
N THR A 326 2.22 6.57 1.49
CA THR A 326 0.84 6.27 1.90
C THR A 326 0.73 6.05 3.41
N ARG A 327 1.79 5.47 4.01
CA ARG A 327 1.85 5.20 5.45
C ARG A 327 1.99 6.47 6.27
N ILE A 328 2.89 7.38 5.87
CA ILE A 328 3.08 8.65 6.59
C ILE A 328 1.83 9.54 6.49
N VAL A 329 1.11 9.55 5.37
CA VAL A 329 -0.19 10.24 5.24
C VAL A 329 -1.22 9.69 6.24
N ASN A 330 -1.32 8.37 6.40
CA ASN A 330 -2.22 7.77 7.38
C ASN A 330 -1.79 8.05 8.83
N HIS A 331 -0.49 8.06 9.12
CA HIS A 331 0.03 8.47 10.43
C HIS A 331 -0.32 9.94 10.74
N PHE A 332 -0.17 10.85 9.77
CA PHE A 332 -0.55 12.27 9.93
C PHE A 332 -2.05 12.42 10.22
N LYS A 333 -2.92 11.70 9.50
CA LYS A 333 -4.38 11.69 9.76
C LYS A 333 -4.70 11.22 11.17
N GLN A 334 -4.07 10.14 11.64
CA GLN A 334 -4.26 9.60 12.99
C GLN A 334 -3.74 10.56 14.08
N ILE A 335 -2.56 11.18 13.88
CA ILE A 335 -2.02 12.18 14.81
C ILE A 335 -2.92 13.42 14.87
N ALA A 336 -3.44 13.89 13.73
CA ALA A 336 -4.35 15.04 13.70
C ALA A 336 -5.71 14.72 14.36
N LEU A 337 -6.26 13.53 14.14
CA LEU A 337 -7.47 13.06 14.83
C LEU A 337 -7.26 12.98 16.36
N ALA A 338 -6.11 12.49 16.81
CA ALA A 338 -5.75 12.47 18.23
C ALA A 338 -5.58 13.88 18.80
N TYR A 339 -5.03 14.82 18.02
CA TYR A 339 -4.90 16.22 18.38
C TYR A 339 -6.26 16.93 18.53
N HIS A 340 -7.21 16.68 17.62
CA HIS A 340 -8.60 17.15 17.77
C HIS A 340 -9.27 16.50 18.99
N SER A 341 -9.14 15.18 19.17
CA SER A 341 -9.71 14.47 20.32
C SER A 341 -9.18 14.99 21.67
N PHE A 342 -7.91 15.41 21.71
CA PHE A 342 -7.34 16.11 22.87
C PHE A 342 -7.93 17.53 23.03
N HIS A 343 -8.03 18.30 21.95
CA HIS A 343 -8.59 19.65 21.97
C HIS A 343 -10.06 19.65 22.43
N ASP A 344 -10.87 18.69 21.99
CA ASP A 344 -12.28 18.56 22.37
C ASP A 344 -12.45 18.27 23.88
N VAL A 345 -11.50 17.54 24.48
CA VAL A 345 -11.51 17.24 25.93
C VAL A 345 -11.00 18.40 26.79
N TYR A 346 -9.95 19.11 26.36
CA TYR A 346 -9.27 20.12 27.20
C TYR A 346 -9.49 21.59 26.77
N GLY A 347 -10.13 21.84 25.63
CA GLY A 347 -10.36 23.16 25.04
C GLY A 347 -9.10 23.87 24.52
N VAL A 348 -7.94 23.21 24.58
CA VAL A 348 -6.62 23.75 24.22
C VAL A 348 -5.89 22.84 23.25
N ALA A 349 -5.12 23.44 22.35
CA ALA A 349 -4.18 22.77 21.49
C ALA A 349 -3.15 22.02 22.35
N ALA A 350 -2.79 20.81 21.92
CA ALA A 350 -1.69 20.09 22.55
C ALA A 350 -0.41 20.93 22.53
N SER A 351 0.38 20.87 23.60
CA SER A 351 1.67 21.54 23.73
C SER A 351 2.67 20.62 24.43
N ASN A 352 3.93 21.04 24.54
CA ASN A 352 4.92 20.30 25.33
C ASN A 352 4.57 20.39 26.82
N LEU A 353 4.74 19.30 27.58
CA LEU A 353 4.56 19.37 29.03
C LEU A 353 5.67 20.24 29.61
N THR A 354 5.32 21.14 30.51
CA THR A 354 6.26 22.01 31.23
C THR A 354 6.19 21.80 32.73
N ASP A 355 7.27 22.11 33.44
CA ASP A 355 7.21 22.30 34.89
C ASP A 355 6.45 23.58 35.29
N LYS A 356 6.36 23.85 36.60
CA LYS A 356 5.72 25.06 37.15
C LYS A 356 6.40 26.37 36.77
N ALA A 357 7.65 26.34 36.30
CA ALA A 357 8.40 27.49 35.82
C ALA A 357 8.29 27.67 34.28
N GLY A 358 7.55 26.81 33.60
CA GLY A 358 7.39 26.83 32.14
C GLY A 358 8.53 26.16 31.37
N LYS A 359 9.46 25.48 32.04
CA LYS A 359 10.54 24.73 31.38
C LYS A 359 9.97 23.48 30.70
N PRO A 360 10.18 23.26 29.39
CA PRO A 360 9.74 22.04 28.72
C PRO A 360 10.41 20.79 29.29
N LEU A 361 9.60 19.78 29.59
CA LEU A 361 10.01 18.48 30.12
C LEU A 361 9.90 17.38 29.06
N LEU A 362 8.70 17.24 28.46
CA LEU A 362 8.35 16.17 27.53
C LEU A 362 7.63 16.75 26.29
N SER A 363 7.83 16.10 25.15
CA SER A 363 7.18 16.47 23.89
C SER A 363 5.65 16.33 23.96
N TRP A 364 4.95 17.18 23.21
CA TRP A 364 3.52 17.04 22.89
C TRP A 364 3.15 15.62 22.42
N ARG A 365 4.08 14.87 21.80
CA ARG A 365 3.87 13.48 21.37
C ARG A 365 3.58 12.53 22.55
N VAL A 366 4.18 12.79 23.71
CA VAL A 366 3.92 12.02 24.94
C VAL A 366 2.51 12.34 25.45
N LEU A 367 2.09 13.61 25.40
CA LEU A 367 0.74 14.04 25.78
C LEU A 367 -0.37 13.39 24.92
N MET A 368 -0.09 13.08 23.65
CA MET A 368 -1.05 12.45 22.74
C MET A 368 -1.18 10.94 22.91
N LEU A 369 -0.31 10.26 23.68
CA LEU A 369 -0.31 8.79 23.78
C LEU A 369 -1.66 8.17 24.17
N PRO A 370 -2.46 8.71 25.12
CA PRO A 370 -3.80 8.21 25.42
C PRO A 370 -4.73 8.16 24.21
N TYR A 371 -4.65 9.19 23.35
CA TYR A 371 -5.47 9.38 22.14
C TYR A 371 -4.93 8.60 20.92
N LEU A 372 -3.83 7.88 21.10
CA LEU A 372 -3.18 7.01 20.10
C LEU A 372 -3.18 5.53 20.55
N GLU A 373 -4.09 5.18 21.47
CA GLU A 373 -4.22 3.85 22.09
C GLU A 373 -2.98 3.39 22.88
N GLN A 374 -2.07 4.32 23.22
CA GLN A 374 -0.81 4.06 23.93
C GLN A 374 -0.89 4.36 25.44
N GLN A 375 -2.06 4.23 26.06
CA GLN A 375 -2.26 4.49 27.50
C GLN A 375 -1.27 3.72 28.40
N ALA A 376 -0.98 2.46 28.06
CA ALA A 376 -0.04 1.63 28.80
C ALA A 376 1.41 2.14 28.74
N LEU A 377 1.79 2.85 27.67
CA LEU A 377 3.08 3.52 27.55
C LEU A 377 3.06 4.88 28.26
N TYR A 378 1.97 5.64 28.12
CA TYR A 378 1.79 6.92 28.83
C TYR A 378 1.98 6.77 30.35
N ASN A 379 1.38 5.73 30.94
CA ASN A 379 1.46 5.43 32.37
C ASN A 379 2.89 5.09 32.87
N GLN A 380 3.86 4.86 31.97
CA GLN A 380 5.26 4.61 32.34
C GLN A 380 6.08 5.91 32.46
N PHE A 381 5.63 7.01 31.84
CA PHE A 381 6.35 8.29 31.90
C PHE A 381 6.19 8.98 33.26
N LYS A 382 7.28 9.58 33.73
CA LYS A 382 7.29 10.57 34.81
C LYS A 382 7.06 11.94 34.20
N LEU A 383 5.81 12.41 34.25
CA LEU A 383 5.35 13.61 33.55
C LEU A 383 5.91 14.92 34.13
N ASP A 384 6.44 14.85 35.36
CA ASP A 384 7.12 15.90 36.11
C ASP A 384 8.66 15.86 35.96
N GLU A 385 9.19 14.89 35.21
CA GLU A 385 10.62 14.75 34.90
C GLU A 385 10.91 15.04 33.42
N PRO A 386 12.12 15.53 33.07
CA PRO A 386 12.49 15.73 31.67
C PRO A 386 12.62 14.41 30.90
N TRP A 387 12.53 14.50 29.57
CA TRP A 387 12.64 13.38 28.62
C TRP A 387 13.92 12.52 28.75
N ASP A 388 15.00 13.08 29.28
CA ASP A 388 16.32 12.46 29.47
C ASP A 388 16.61 12.03 30.92
N SER A 389 15.62 12.09 31.82
CA SER A 389 15.75 11.59 33.18
C SER A 389 16.05 10.08 33.21
N PRO A 390 16.62 9.53 34.30
CA PRO A 390 16.84 8.10 34.44
C PRO A 390 15.58 7.24 34.25
N ASN A 391 14.40 7.78 34.58
CA ASN A 391 13.12 7.09 34.43
C ASN A 391 12.54 7.19 33.00
N ASN A 392 12.64 8.36 32.37
CA ASN A 392 12.04 8.63 31.06
C ASN A 392 12.93 8.21 29.88
N LYS A 393 14.26 8.33 30.01
CA LYS A 393 15.22 8.04 28.94
C LYS A 393 15.12 6.62 28.37
N PRO A 394 14.90 5.54 29.16
CA PRO A 394 14.68 4.20 28.61
C PRO A 394 13.42 4.06 27.75
N LEU A 395 12.43 4.95 27.89
CA LEU A 395 11.18 4.92 27.12
C LEU A 395 11.35 5.47 25.69
N ILE A 396 12.49 6.09 25.38
CA ILE A 396 12.83 6.55 24.02
C ILE A 396 12.76 5.38 23.01
N GLU A 397 13.26 4.19 23.38
CA GLU A 397 13.24 3.01 22.50
C GLU A 397 11.84 2.41 22.30
N LYS A 398 10.87 2.76 23.16
CA LYS A 398 9.47 2.33 23.05
C LYS A 398 8.63 3.25 22.17
N MET A 399 9.25 3.89 21.17
CA MET A 399 8.58 4.81 20.26
C MET A 399 7.41 4.12 19.53
N PRO A 400 6.17 4.66 19.62
CA PRO A 400 5.04 4.14 18.86
C PRO A 400 5.28 4.21 17.34
N GLU A 401 4.85 3.16 16.64
CA GLU A 401 5.03 2.98 15.18
C GLU A 401 4.49 4.17 14.36
N ILE A 402 3.47 4.87 14.85
CA ILE A 402 2.88 6.05 14.22
C ILE A 402 3.88 7.21 14.07
N PHE A 403 4.88 7.31 14.95
CA PHE A 403 5.95 8.31 14.85
C PHE A 403 7.19 7.80 14.09
N ALA A 404 7.25 6.50 13.76
CA ALA A 404 8.37 5.92 13.02
C ALA A 404 8.34 6.33 11.54
N SER A 405 9.51 6.30 10.89
CA SER A 405 9.64 6.61 9.45
C SER A 405 10.80 5.82 8.82
N PRO A 406 10.68 5.32 7.57
CA PRO A 406 11.71 4.48 6.96
C PRO A 406 13.08 5.14 6.87
N GLY A 407 14.11 4.47 7.38
CA GLY A 407 15.48 4.98 7.41
C GLY A 407 15.74 6.08 8.46
N VAL A 408 14.84 6.26 9.44
CA VAL A 408 15.08 7.05 10.66
C VAL A 408 15.36 6.06 11.81
N PRO A 409 16.41 6.25 12.64
CA PRO A 409 16.69 5.37 13.77
C PRO A 409 15.54 5.31 14.78
N ASN A 410 15.38 4.16 15.45
CA ASN A 410 14.39 4.03 16.53
C ASN A 410 14.61 5.10 17.61
N GLY A 411 13.51 5.58 18.21
CA GLY A 411 13.52 6.69 19.15
C GLY A 411 13.62 8.08 18.52
N LYS A 412 13.76 8.19 17.19
CA LYS A 412 13.73 9.47 16.46
C LYS A 412 12.58 9.54 15.45
N THR A 413 12.08 10.75 15.21
CA THR A 413 10.98 11.03 14.27
C THR A 413 11.22 12.27 13.41
N ILE A 414 10.68 12.24 12.20
CA ILE A 414 10.61 13.37 11.26
C ILE A 414 9.23 14.04 11.23
N ILE A 415 8.23 13.49 11.93
CA ILE A 415 6.88 14.05 12.02
C ILE A 415 6.89 15.11 13.12
N GLN A 416 6.90 16.39 12.74
CA GLN A 416 7.13 17.51 13.68
C GLN A 416 6.04 18.58 13.63
N ARG A 417 5.94 19.37 14.69
CA ARG A 417 5.06 20.54 14.79
C ARG A 417 5.91 21.82 14.80
N PRO A 418 5.83 22.67 13.77
CA PRO A 418 6.64 23.88 13.67
C PRO A 418 6.44 24.77 14.91
N THR A 419 7.53 25.08 15.60
CA THR A 419 7.50 25.80 16.89
C THR A 419 8.04 27.22 16.74
N GLY A 420 7.37 28.18 17.41
CA GLY A 420 7.72 29.59 17.33
C GLY A 420 6.57 30.53 17.68
N LYS A 421 6.90 31.80 17.94
CA LYS A 421 5.90 32.85 18.14
C LYS A 421 5.01 32.96 16.91
N SER A 422 3.69 33.01 17.11
CA SER A 422 2.67 33.05 16.05
C SER A 422 2.52 31.77 15.21
N LEU A 423 3.15 30.66 15.59
CA LEU A 423 2.94 29.34 14.96
C LEU A 423 1.93 28.48 15.74
N GLY A 424 1.58 27.32 15.19
CA GLY A 424 0.67 26.35 15.81
C GLY A 424 1.22 25.63 17.06
N LEU A 425 2.52 25.75 17.35
CA LEU A 425 3.14 25.37 18.62
C LEU A 425 3.91 26.58 19.17
N ASP A 426 3.23 27.43 19.92
CA ASP A 426 3.77 28.72 20.39
C ASP A 426 4.25 28.62 21.85
N PRO A 427 5.56 28.63 22.13
CA PRO A 427 6.07 28.55 23.50
C PRO A 427 5.73 29.80 24.33
N THR A 428 5.32 30.90 23.70
CA THR A 428 4.87 32.12 24.40
C THR A 428 3.37 32.10 24.73
N LYS A 429 2.60 31.14 24.19
CA LYS A 429 1.16 30.98 24.42
C LYS A 429 0.81 29.52 24.78
N PRO A 430 1.05 29.08 26.03
CA PRO A 430 0.89 27.68 26.44
C PRO A 430 -0.56 27.16 26.43
N ARG A 431 -1.55 28.06 26.36
CA ARG A 431 -3.00 27.74 26.26
C ARG A 431 -3.58 28.28 24.94
N LEU A 432 -2.98 27.90 23.83
CA LEU A 432 -3.55 28.13 22.50
C LEU A 432 -4.82 27.30 22.31
N SER A 433 -5.82 27.80 21.59
CA SER A 433 -7.03 27.07 21.20
C SER A 433 -7.22 27.13 19.68
N LEU A 434 -8.03 26.24 19.09
CA LEU A 434 -8.33 26.29 17.64
C LEU A 434 -8.94 27.63 17.19
N ARG A 435 -9.58 28.38 18.09
CA ARG A 435 -10.08 29.74 17.82
C ARG A 435 -8.98 30.80 17.62
N ASP A 436 -7.74 30.50 17.99
CA ASP A 436 -6.57 31.39 17.80
C ASP A 436 -5.94 31.26 16.40
N PHE A 437 -6.47 30.37 15.55
CA PHE A 437 -6.07 30.16 14.17
C PHE A 437 -6.96 31.01 13.25
N THR A 438 -6.79 32.34 13.32
CA THR A 438 -7.65 33.32 12.64
C THR A 438 -7.55 33.25 11.11
N ASP A 439 -6.45 32.73 10.58
CA ASP A 439 -6.25 32.57 9.13
C ASP A 439 -6.95 31.31 8.57
N GLY A 440 -7.55 30.51 9.46
CA GLY A 440 -8.30 29.30 9.15
C GLY A 440 -7.51 28.02 9.40
N THR A 441 -8.13 27.07 10.10
CA THR A 441 -7.53 25.76 10.40
C THR A 441 -7.21 24.93 9.15
N SER A 442 -7.93 25.13 8.05
CA SER A 442 -7.68 24.53 6.74
C SER A 442 -6.47 25.11 5.99
N ASN A 443 -5.96 26.26 6.45
CA ASN A 443 -4.89 27.04 5.83
C ASN A 443 -3.59 26.95 6.64
N THR A 444 -3.68 26.84 7.97
CA THR A 444 -2.51 26.66 8.84
C THR A 444 -2.10 25.19 8.98
N ILE A 445 -0.81 24.91 8.77
CA ILE A 445 -0.14 23.62 8.96
C ILE A 445 -0.03 23.31 10.46
N LEU A 446 -0.48 22.12 10.83
CA LEU A 446 -0.27 21.50 12.14
C LEU A 446 1.02 20.66 12.14
N LEU A 447 1.20 19.77 11.16
CA LEU A 447 2.28 18.77 11.09
C LEU A 447 3.12 18.93 9.82
N VAL A 448 4.43 18.79 9.96
CA VAL A 448 5.40 18.77 8.86
C VAL A 448 6.22 17.48 8.82
N GLU A 449 6.50 17.01 7.61
CA GLU A 449 7.51 15.99 7.34
C GLU A 449 8.88 16.65 7.15
N MET A 450 9.76 16.53 8.15
CA MET A 450 11.11 17.11 8.10
C MET A 450 12.13 16.19 7.40
N PRO A 451 13.27 16.74 6.90
CA PRO A 451 14.39 15.94 6.42
C PRO A 451 14.95 14.98 7.49
N LYS A 452 15.48 13.81 7.07
CA LYS A 452 15.93 12.75 8.00
C LYS A 452 17.13 13.16 8.87
N ASP A 453 17.97 14.08 8.40
CA ASP A 453 19.07 14.65 9.18
C ASP A 453 18.59 15.63 10.27
N GLN A 454 17.34 16.11 10.17
CA GLN A 454 16.65 16.92 11.17
C GLN A 454 15.71 16.08 12.06
N ALA A 455 15.87 14.76 12.10
CA ALA A 455 15.05 13.88 12.94
C ALA A 455 15.37 14.04 14.44
N VAL A 456 14.32 14.29 15.22
CA VAL A 456 14.37 14.65 16.65
C VAL A 456 13.99 13.46 17.53
N ILE A 457 14.45 13.43 18.78
CA ILE A 457 14.06 12.38 19.74
C ILE A 457 12.57 12.58 20.08
N TRP A 458 11.73 11.56 19.89
CA TRP A 458 10.27 11.74 19.93
C TRP A 458 9.71 12.16 21.30
N THR A 459 10.40 11.83 22.39
CA THR A 459 10.05 12.29 23.76
C THR A 459 10.55 13.68 24.08
N LYS A 460 11.51 14.22 23.31
CA LYS A 460 12.17 15.51 23.56
C LYS A 460 11.32 16.66 23.00
N PRO A 461 11.09 17.75 23.77
CA PRO A 461 10.36 18.93 23.30
C PRO A 461 11.27 19.82 22.41
N ASP A 462 11.62 19.33 21.22
CA ASP A 462 12.69 19.87 20.35
C ASP A 462 12.28 19.82 18.87
N ASP A 463 11.05 20.24 18.57
CA ASP A 463 10.53 20.31 17.20
C ASP A 463 11.16 21.46 16.38
N TRP A 464 11.13 21.36 15.05
CA TRP A 464 11.73 22.32 14.14
C TRP A 464 11.25 23.76 14.35
N THR A 465 12.21 24.66 14.55
CA THR A 465 12.03 26.11 14.65
C THR A 465 12.48 26.76 13.36
N PRO A 466 11.63 27.51 12.63
CA PRO A 466 12.08 28.32 11.50
C PRO A 466 13.02 29.44 11.96
N THR A 467 14.18 29.58 11.33
CA THR A 467 15.22 30.55 11.73
C THR A 467 15.52 31.58 10.64
N GLY A 468 15.65 32.85 11.02
CA GLY A 468 15.93 33.93 10.07
C GLY A 468 14.76 34.22 9.13
N ASN A 469 15.07 34.75 7.93
CA ASN A 469 14.05 35.16 6.96
C ASN A 469 13.77 34.13 5.85
N ASP A 470 14.62 33.11 5.69
CA ASP A 470 14.46 32.02 4.72
C ASP A 470 14.16 30.71 5.47
N TRP A 471 12.87 30.40 5.57
CA TRP A 471 12.37 29.19 6.22
C TRP A 471 12.36 28.01 5.25
N LEU A 472 12.28 28.30 3.94
CA LEU A 472 12.17 27.32 2.87
C LEU A 472 13.43 26.45 2.76
N THR A 473 14.63 27.05 2.83
CA THR A 473 15.90 26.30 2.77
C THR A 473 16.04 25.29 3.92
N GLY A 474 15.58 25.64 5.13
CA GLY A 474 15.56 24.70 6.27
C GLY A 474 14.55 23.57 6.08
N PHE A 475 13.33 23.92 5.63
CA PHE A 475 12.23 23.00 5.40
C PHE A 475 12.50 21.98 4.27
N LEU A 476 13.01 22.45 3.13
CA LEU A 476 13.28 21.63 1.92
C LEU A 476 14.71 21.11 1.83
N LYS A 477 15.54 21.24 2.89
CA LYS A 477 16.95 20.83 2.88
C LYS A 477 17.14 19.41 2.30
N GLY A 478 17.88 19.31 1.20
CA GLY A 478 18.16 18.04 0.52
C GLY A 478 16.96 17.40 -0.22
N ARG A 479 15.84 18.12 -0.41
CA ARG A 479 14.59 17.63 -1.04
C ARG A 479 14.05 18.57 -2.14
N PRO A 480 14.87 19.03 -3.12
CA PRO A 480 14.45 20.06 -4.08
C PRO A 480 13.36 19.59 -5.08
N ASP A 481 13.26 18.30 -5.36
CA ASP A 481 12.30 17.72 -6.33
C ASP A 481 11.35 16.68 -5.72
N SER A 482 11.27 16.59 -4.38
CA SER A 482 10.45 15.60 -3.67
C SER A 482 9.02 16.09 -3.43
N ARG A 483 8.09 15.17 -3.10
CA ARG A 483 6.76 15.54 -2.55
C ARG A 483 6.81 15.52 -1.03
N ILE A 484 6.28 16.57 -0.41
CA ILE A 484 6.27 16.79 1.04
C ILE A 484 4.86 16.50 1.58
N VAL A 485 4.76 15.74 2.67
CA VAL A 485 3.49 15.55 3.39
C VAL A 485 3.36 16.62 4.49
N ILE A 486 2.21 17.31 4.49
CA ILE A 486 1.81 18.28 5.51
C ILE A 486 0.43 17.91 6.06
N GLY A 487 0.26 18.04 7.38
CA GLY A 487 -1.02 17.90 8.05
C GLY A 487 -1.53 19.29 8.41
N MET A 488 -2.76 19.61 8.01
CA MET A 488 -3.41 20.88 8.30
C MET A 488 -4.08 20.84 9.68
N THR A 489 -4.43 22.00 10.21
CA THR A 489 -5.03 22.14 11.55
C THR A 489 -6.52 21.78 11.58
N ASP A 490 -7.14 21.54 10.42
CA ASP A 490 -8.49 20.94 10.28
C ASP A 490 -8.49 19.41 10.19
N GLY A 491 -7.32 18.77 10.29
CA GLY A 491 -7.16 17.32 10.17
C GLY A 491 -7.00 16.80 8.75
N SER A 492 -7.12 17.65 7.72
CA SER A 492 -6.78 17.29 6.34
C SER A 492 -5.26 17.08 6.19
N VAL A 493 -4.86 16.26 5.21
CA VAL A 493 -3.45 15.97 4.93
C VAL A 493 -3.19 16.15 3.44
N ARG A 494 -2.29 17.08 3.10
CA ARG A 494 -1.91 17.41 1.72
C ARG A 494 -0.54 16.82 1.39
N ARG A 495 -0.32 16.48 0.13
CA ARG A 495 0.96 15.97 -0.40
C ARG A 495 1.42 16.81 -1.59
N LEU A 496 2.15 17.88 -1.30
CA LEU A 496 2.49 18.91 -2.28
C LEU A 496 3.90 18.66 -2.86
N PRO A 497 4.15 18.93 -4.16
CA PRO A 497 5.50 19.05 -4.67
C PRO A 497 6.31 20.11 -3.89
N SER A 498 7.61 19.88 -3.70
CA SER A 498 8.57 20.87 -3.16
C SER A 498 8.40 22.26 -3.81
N LYS A 499 8.18 22.29 -5.13
CA LYS A 499 8.00 23.50 -5.95
C LYS A 499 6.70 24.27 -5.68
N SER A 500 5.74 23.69 -4.94
CA SER A 500 4.56 24.41 -4.48
C SER A 500 4.86 25.34 -3.30
N PHE A 501 6.00 25.17 -2.62
CA PHE A 501 6.40 26.01 -1.51
C PHE A 501 7.35 27.12 -2.00
N THR A 502 6.88 28.36 -1.99
CA THR A 502 7.79 29.52 -1.86
C THR A 502 8.01 29.82 -0.39
N ASN A 503 8.98 30.66 -0.06
CA ASN A 503 9.22 31.08 1.32
C ASN A 503 8.02 31.84 1.92
N ASP A 504 7.28 32.59 1.10
CA ASP A 504 6.13 33.37 1.55
C ASP A 504 4.87 32.51 1.69
N ILE A 505 4.63 31.56 0.77
CA ILE A 505 3.58 30.53 0.92
C ILE A 505 3.85 29.70 2.18
N LEU A 506 5.10 29.24 2.38
CA LEU A 506 5.47 28.46 3.56
C LEU A 506 5.26 29.27 4.86
N LYS A 507 5.59 30.57 4.88
CA LYS A 507 5.31 31.45 6.02
C LYS A 507 3.81 31.52 6.31
N ALA A 508 3.01 31.93 5.33
CA ALA A 508 1.56 32.07 5.46
C ALA A 508 0.88 30.78 5.93
N MET A 509 1.33 29.62 5.43
CA MET A 509 0.82 28.31 5.87
C MET A 509 1.31 27.89 7.27
N LEU A 510 2.41 28.43 7.79
CA LEU A 510 2.93 28.10 9.13
C LEU A 510 2.39 29.04 10.22
N THR A 511 2.14 30.31 9.87
CA THR A 511 1.51 31.28 10.77
C THR A 511 0.03 30.97 10.96
N ARG A 512 -0.46 31.17 12.19
CA ARG A 512 -1.87 30.98 12.54
C ARG A 512 -2.71 32.27 12.47
N ASN A 513 -2.04 33.42 12.40
CA ASN A 513 -2.65 34.75 12.48
C ASN A 513 -1.83 35.86 11.77
N GLY A 514 -1.19 35.54 10.65
CA GLY A 514 -0.46 36.51 9.82
C GLY A 514 -1.40 37.38 8.98
N GLY A 515 -2.57 36.85 8.59
CA GLY A 515 -3.59 37.59 7.83
C GLY A 515 -3.23 37.84 6.36
N GLU A 516 -2.29 37.10 5.80
CA GLU A 516 -1.88 37.23 4.40
C GLU A 516 -2.94 36.69 3.42
N VAL A 517 -3.15 37.40 2.30
CA VAL A 517 -4.00 36.93 1.20
C VAL A 517 -3.11 36.29 0.13
N VAL A 518 -3.02 34.96 0.15
CA VAL A 518 -2.17 34.16 -0.74
C VAL A 518 -2.97 32.97 -1.28
N ASP A 519 -2.89 32.71 -2.58
CA ASP A 519 -3.44 31.49 -3.18
C ASP A 519 -2.64 30.27 -2.71
N LEU A 520 -3.24 29.48 -1.81
CA LEU A 520 -2.61 28.30 -1.24
C LEU A 520 -2.73 27.07 -2.16
N PRO A 521 -1.67 26.25 -2.30
CA PRO A 521 -1.62 25.07 -3.18
C PRO A 521 -2.31 23.80 -2.65
#